data_AF-A0A8X6PPQ3-F1
#
_entry.id   AF-A0A8X6PPQ3-F1
#
_cell.length_a   1.000
_cell.length_b   1.000
_cell.length_c   1.000
_cell.angle_alpha   90.00
_cell.angle_beta   90.00
_cell.angle_gamma   90.00
#
_symmetry.space_group_name_H-M   'P 1'
#
loop_
_entity.id
_entity.type
_entity.pdbx_description
1 polymer ?
#
loop_
_entity_poly.entity_id
_entity_poly.type
_entity_poly.pdbx_seq_one_letter_code
_entity_poly.pdbx_strand_id
1 'polypeptide(L)' 'MVLANLWSVHHNPKYWGNDAEIFRPERFLSEDGKRVIKSEHFIPFSI' A
#
# COMPACT_ATOMS: atom_id res chain seq x y z
N MET A 1 9.15 25.00 0.96
CA MET A 1 9.12 23.82 0.05
C MET A 1 8.50 22.67 0.82
N VAL A 2 7.52 21.98 0.24
CA VAL A 2 6.85 20.82 0.85
C VAL A 2 7.10 19.62 -0.07
N LEU A 3 7.51 18.48 0.51
CA LEU A 3 7.77 17.24 -0.22
C LEU A 3 6.85 16.16 0.32
N ALA A 4 6.10 15.50 -0.58
CA ALA A 4 5.28 14.35 -0.22
C ALA A 4 6.16 13.10 -0.10
N ASN A 5 6.33 12.60 1.12
CA ASN A 5 7.08 11.37 1.36
C ASN A 5 6.20 10.14 1.09
N LEU A 6 6.03 9.80 -0.19
CA LEU A 6 5.24 8.65 -0.63
C LEU A 6 5.81 7.32 -0.12
N TRP A 7 7.14 7.25 0.02
CA TRP A 7 7.80 6.06 0.58
C TRP A 7 7.28 5.76 1.99
N SER A 8 7.20 6.77 2.85
CA SER A 8 6.65 6.60 4.21
C SER A 8 5.18 6.22 4.21
N VAL A 9 4.39 6.60 3.20
CA VAL A 9 2.98 6.17 3.09
C VAL A 9 2.90 4.69 2.70
N HIS A 10 3.71 4.24 1.73
CA HIS A 10 3.70 2.86 1.24
C HIS A 10 4.30 1.85 2.22
N HIS A 11 5.08 2.29 3.21
CA HIS A 11 5.71 1.43 4.21
C HIS A 11 5.17 1.66 5.63
N ASN A 12 4.09 2.44 5.80
CA ASN A 12 3.55 2.72 7.13
C ASN A 12 2.87 1.48 7.75
N PRO A 13 3.31 0.97 8.91
CA PRO A 13 2.69 -0.19 9.54
C PRO A 13 1.23 0.02 9.97
N LYS A 14 0.81 1.28 10.16
CA LYS A 14 -0.59 1.63 10.47
C LYS A 14 -1.53 1.27 9.33
N TYR A 15 -1.08 1.37 8.08
CA TYR A 15 -1.89 1.10 6.88
C TYR A 15 -1.62 -0.29 6.29
N TRP A 16 -0.38 -0.74 6.39
CA TRP A 16 0.08 -1.96 5.72
C TRP A 16 0.32 -3.12 6.67
N GLY A 17 0.17 -2.93 7.98
CA GLY A 17 0.41 -3.93 9.02
C GLY A 17 1.89 -4.03 9.42
N ASN A 18 2.17 -4.92 10.38
CA ASN A 18 3.55 -5.13 10.88
C ASN A 18 4.52 -5.66 9.81
N ASP A 19 4.00 -6.07 8.66
CA ASP A 19 4.75 -6.58 7.52
C ASP A 19 4.82 -5.58 6.36
N ALA A 20 4.71 -4.28 6.64
CA ALA A 20 4.77 -3.21 5.65
C ALA A 20 6.05 -3.22 4.79
N GLU A 21 7.14 -3.78 5.32
CA GLU A 21 8.43 -3.93 4.63
C GLU A 21 8.53 -5.23 3.80
N ILE A 22 7.52 -6.11 3.88
CA ILE A 22 7.51 -7.40 3.20
C ILE A 22 6.76 -7.30 1.88
N PHE A 23 7.39 -7.78 0.81
CA PHE A 23 6.72 -7.96 -0.48
C PHE A 23 5.65 -9.06 -0.37
N ARG A 24 4.38 -8.63 -0.24
CA ARG A 24 3.20 -9.50 -0.16
C ARG A 24 2.16 -9.06 -1.19
N PRO A 25 2.20 -9.54 -2.44
CA PRO A 25 1.25 -9.17 -3.50
C PRO A 25 -0.21 -9.48 -3.16
N GLU A 26 -0.44 -10.51 -2.35
CA GLU A 26 -1.76 -11.01 -1.98
C GLU A 26 -2.60 -9.95 -1.24
N ARG A 27 -1.96 -8.94 -0.62
CA ARG A 27 -2.67 -7.84 0.04
C ARG A 27 -3.50 -6.99 -0.91
N PHE A 28 -3.21 -7.06 -2.21
CA PHE A 28 -3.94 -6.37 -3.26
C PHE A 28 -4.97 -7.27 -3.93
N LEU A 29 -5.21 -8.48 -3.42
CA LEU A 29 -6.17 -9.42 -3.98
C LEU A 29 -7.39 -9.61 -3.06
N SER A 30 -8.54 -9.94 -3.65
CA SER A 30 -9.69 -10.44 -2.90
C SER A 30 -9.41 -11.80 -2.27
N GLU A 31 -10.21 -12.19 -1.29
CA GLU A 31 -10.06 -13.47 -0.58
C GLU A 31 -10.09 -14.68 -1.53
N ASP A 32 -10.87 -14.59 -2.62
CA ASP A 32 -10.93 -15.61 -3.68
C ASP A 32 -9.81 -15.48 -4.73
N GLY A 33 -8.95 -14.47 -4.63
CA GLY A 33 -7.84 -14.19 -5.54
C GLY A 33 -8.25 -13.68 -6.93
N LYS A 34 -9.54 -13.42 -7.19
CA LYS A 34 -10.05 -13.14 -8.54
C LYS A 34 -10.10 -11.67 -8.91
N ARG A 35 -9.95 -10.76 -7.93
CA ARG A 35 -10.04 -9.33 -8.14
C ARG A 35 -8.89 -8.62 -7.45
N VAL A 36 -8.49 -7.49 -8.04
CA VAL A 36 -7.59 -6.55 -7.38
C VAL A 36 -8.39 -5.64 -6.46
N ILE A 37 -8.01 -5.56 -5.19
CA ILE A 37 -8.56 -4.62 -4.22
C ILE A 37 -7.65 -3.39 -4.19
N LYS A 38 -8.24 -2.22 -4.44
CA LYS A 38 -7.52 -0.95 -4.36
C LYS A 38 -7.52 -0.45 -2.92
N SER A 39 -6.33 -0.19 -2.38
CA SER A 39 -6.17 0.51 -1.10
C SER A 39 -6.16 2.02 -1.35
N GLU A 40 -6.90 2.77 -0.54
CA GLU A 40 -6.88 4.25 -0.54
C GLU A 40 -5.48 4.82 -0.24
N HIS A 41 -4.61 4.03 0.40
CA HIS A 41 -3.26 4.43 0.77
C HIS A 41 -2.21 4.07 -0.30
N PHE A 42 -2.63 3.46 -1.41
CA PHE A 42 -1.77 3.14 -2.54
C PHE A 42 -1.79 4.25 -3.59
N ILE A 43 -0.84 5.18 -3.47
CA ILE A 43 -0.71 6.37 -4.32
C ILE A 43 0.65 6.43 -5.05
N PRO A 44 0.95 5.49 -5.96
CA PRO A 44 2.25 5.42 -6.64
C PRO A 44 2.53 6.57 -7.62
N PHE A 45 1.49 7.28 -8.07
CA PHE A 45 1.60 8.32 -9.10
C PHE A 45 1.30 9.73 -8.58
N SER A 46 1.49 9.95 -7.26
CA SER A 46 1.10 11.20 -6.58
C SER A 46 -0.42 11.49 -6.68
N ILE A 47 -0.81 12.61 -6.08
CA ILE A 47 -1.98 13.42 -6.44
C ILE A 47 -1.51 14.50 -7.42
#